data_AF-A0A923CM75-F1
#
_entry.id   AF-A0A923CM75-F1
#
_cell.length_a   1.000
_cell.length_b   1.000
_cell.length_c   1.000
_cell.angle_alpha   90.00
_cell.angle_beta   90.00
_cell.angle_gamma   90.00
#
_symmetry.space_group_name_H-M   'P 1'
#
loop_
_entity.id
_entity.type
_entity.pdbx_description
1 polymer ?
#
loop_
_entity_poly.entity_id
_entity_poly.type
_entity_poly.pdbx_seq_one_letter_code
_entity_poly.pdbx_strand_id
1 'polypeptide(L)'
;MNRVNSKGVRDALVFHAAFFAVAIPVALNTTGNTLGVALLVFAVAYNIALPLAGVLRGHGEWVRLWKFLLPLSIALPCADWMLVERMGTLTFPDHGIVRLGGAVPVYFMGLWIMLLWQVCWLALATSKPYPVVAALSLGGFLIWEWAARPMNLWHAQEVLQVQGFALYPLIPEMLLAMGALWLWNILGNKSTFQQITGALALAVFYAGALSLSLLWIG
;
A
#
# COMPACT_ATOMS: atom_id res chain seq x y z
N MET A 1 -2.80 -4.89 22.70
CA MET A 1 -2.13 -4.29 21.52
C MET A 1 -1.09 -5.28 21.06
N ASN A 2 -1.09 -5.67 19.78
CA ASN A 2 -0.10 -6.62 19.27
C ASN A 2 1.29 -5.99 19.44
N ARG A 3 2.29 -6.77 19.87
CA ARG A 3 3.69 -6.32 19.94
C ARG A 3 4.55 -7.33 19.19
N VAL A 4 5.60 -6.85 18.54
CA VAL A 4 6.50 -7.69 17.74
C VAL A 4 7.86 -7.80 18.41
N ASN A 5 8.52 -8.94 18.23
CA ASN A 5 9.85 -9.18 18.79
C ASN A 5 10.96 -8.61 17.89
N SER A 6 12.14 -8.34 18.47
CA SER A 6 13.27 -7.72 17.77
C SER A 6 13.80 -8.58 16.61
N LYS A 7 13.80 -9.91 16.76
CA LYS A 7 14.19 -10.85 15.69
C LYS A 7 13.28 -10.70 14.47
N GLY A 8 11.97 -10.65 14.67
CA GLY A 8 10.97 -10.49 13.62
C GLY A 8 11.04 -9.13 12.95
N VAL A 9 11.45 -8.08 13.66
CA VAL A 9 11.74 -6.77 13.04
C VAL A 9 12.98 -6.85 12.15
N ARG A 10 14.09 -7.39 12.67
CA ARG A 10 15.33 -7.53 11.90
C ARG A 10 15.13 -8.39 10.65
N ASP A 11 14.48 -9.55 10.79
CA ASP A 11 14.24 -10.46 9.68
C ASP A 11 13.31 -9.80 8.64
N ALA A 12 12.35 -8.97 9.07
CA ALA A 12 11.51 -8.18 8.16
C ALA A 12 12.34 -7.16 7.39
N LEU A 13 13.19 -6.40 8.07
CA LEU A 13 14.07 -5.42 7.41
C LEU A 13 14.98 -6.09 6.37
N VAL A 14 15.57 -7.24 6.70
CA VAL A 14 16.41 -8.01 5.76
C VAL A 14 15.60 -8.51 4.56
N PHE A 15 14.40 -9.05 4.79
CA PHE A 15 13.52 -9.50 3.72
C PHE A 15 13.17 -8.37 2.74
N HIS A 16 12.74 -7.21 3.25
CA HIS A 16 12.37 -6.06 2.42
C HIS A 16 13.58 -5.48 1.70
N ALA A 17 14.72 -5.33 2.40
CA ALA A 17 15.95 -4.87 1.78
C ALA A 17 16.37 -5.79 0.61
N ALA A 18 16.34 -7.11 0.81
CA ALA A 18 16.67 -8.07 -0.24
C ALA A 18 15.68 -8.02 -1.42
N PHE A 19 14.37 -7.94 -1.13
CA PHE A 19 13.34 -7.87 -2.16
C PHE A 19 13.46 -6.60 -2.99
N PHE A 20 13.56 -5.43 -2.36
CA PHE A 20 13.63 -4.14 -3.05
C PHE A 20 14.99 -3.88 -3.70
N ALA A 21 16.07 -4.48 -3.23
CA ALA A 21 17.37 -4.44 -3.91
C ALA A 21 17.31 -5.06 -5.32
N VAL A 22 16.32 -5.93 -5.60
CA VAL A 22 16.07 -6.47 -6.94
C VAL A 22 14.93 -5.72 -7.63
N ALA A 23 13.80 -5.52 -6.93
CA ALA A 23 12.61 -4.95 -7.55
C ALA A 23 12.81 -3.51 -8.04
N ILE A 24 13.49 -2.67 -7.25
CA ILE A 24 13.69 -1.25 -7.60
C ILE A 24 14.58 -1.11 -8.84
N PRO A 25 15.78 -1.73 -8.92
CA PRO A 25 16.59 -1.62 -10.14
C PRO A 25 15.89 -2.16 -11.38
N VAL A 26 15.18 -3.28 -11.30
CA VAL A 26 14.45 -3.83 -12.46
C VAL A 26 13.36 -2.85 -12.91
N ALA A 27 12.57 -2.30 -11.98
CA ALA A 27 11.51 -1.36 -12.32
C ALA A 27 12.07 -0.06 -12.93
N LEU A 28 13.17 0.48 -12.38
CA LEU A 28 13.81 1.69 -12.91
C LEU A 28 14.48 1.49 -14.29
N ASN A 29 14.83 0.26 -14.65
CA ASN A 29 15.48 -0.06 -15.94
C ASN A 29 14.50 -0.63 -16.97
N THR A 30 13.19 -0.59 -16.72
CA THR A 30 12.16 -1.08 -17.65
C THR A 30 11.13 0.01 -17.92
N THR A 31 10.45 -0.08 -19.07
CA THR A 31 9.43 0.89 -19.48
C THR A 31 8.27 0.20 -20.21
N GLY A 32 7.14 0.90 -20.36
CA GLY A 32 5.98 0.43 -21.12
C GLY A 32 5.45 -0.92 -20.63
N ASN A 33 5.20 -1.83 -21.57
CA ASN A 33 4.67 -3.16 -21.26
C ASN A 33 5.60 -3.99 -20.35
N THR A 34 6.92 -3.89 -20.56
CA THR A 34 7.90 -4.64 -19.76
C THR A 34 7.86 -4.21 -18.29
N LEU A 35 7.72 -2.89 -18.03
CA LEU A 35 7.54 -2.37 -16.69
C LEU A 35 6.23 -2.88 -16.07
N GLY A 36 5.11 -2.81 -16.81
CA GLY A 36 3.82 -3.31 -16.33
C GLY A 36 3.88 -4.79 -15.91
N VAL A 37 4.52 -5.63 -16.73
CA VAL A 37 4.72 -7.06 -16.42
C VAL A 37 5.63 -7.23 -15.22
N ALA A 38 6.73 -6.48 -15.13
CA ALA A 38 7.65 -6.55 -13.99
C ALA A 38 6.94 -6.19 -12.67
N LEU A 39 6.14 -5.12 -12.64
CA LEU A 39 5.37 -4.71 -11.47
C LEU A 39 4.34 -5.76 -11.07
N LEU A 40 3.64 -6.36 -12.04
CA LEU A 40 2.70 -7.45 -11.77
C LEU A 40 3.41 -8.66 -11.17
N VAL A 41 4.55 -9.06 -11.74
CA VAL A 41 5.38 -10.15 -11.21
C VAL A 41 5.86 -9.83 -9.80
N PHE A 42 6.32 -8.61 -9.52
CA PHE A 42 6.75 -8.22 -8.18
C PHE A 42 5.60 -8.18 -7.18
N ALA A 43 4.41 -7.69 -7.57
CA ALA A 43 3.23 -7.72 -6.73
C ALA A 43 2.86 -9.16 -6.32
N VAL A 44 2.85 -10.09 -7.28
CA VAL A 44 2.58 -11.51 -7.02
C VAL A 44 3.69 -12.15 -6.19
N ALA A 45 4.95 -11.94 -6.59
CA ALA A 45 6.12 -12.52 -5.93
C ALA A 45 6.21 -12.07 -4.46
N TYR A 46 5.97 -10.79 -4.18
CA TYR A 46 5.96 -10.27 -2.80
C TYR A 46 4.86 -10.90 -1.97
N ASN A 47 3.65 -11.02 -2.53
CA ASN A 47 2.50 -11.61 -1.86
C ASN A 47 2.65 -13.11 -1.56
N ILE A 48 3.51 -13.81 -2.29
CA ILE A 48 3.88 -15.20 -2.00
C ILE A 48 5.08 -15.25 -1.04
N ALA A 49 6.12 -14.46 -1.32
CA ALA A 49 7.38 -14.51 -0.61
C ALA A 49 7.27 -14.03 0.84
N LEU A 50 6.47 -13.00 1.12
CA LEU A 50 6.29 -12.45 2.47
C LEU A 50 5.68 -13.49 3.45
N PRO A 51 4.50 -14.08 3.19
CA PRO A 51 3.96 -15.09 4.09
C PRO A 51 4.83 -16.35 4.13
N LEU A 52 5.43 -16.77 3.01
CA LEU A 52 6.34 -17.92 2.99
C LEU A 52 7.58 -17.67 3.87
N ALA A 53 8.21 -16.50 3.76
CA ALA A 53 9.32 -16.10 4.60
C ALA A 53 8.93 -16.06 6.07
N GLY A 54 7.70 -15.61 6.37
CA GLY A 54 7.11 -15.65 7.70
C GLY A 54 7.02 -17.08 8.25
N VAL A 55 6.43 -18.02 7.49
CA VAL A 55 6.33 -19.43 7.88
C VAL A 55 7.71 -20.06 8.09
N LEU A 56 8.62 -19.92 7.12
CA LEU A 56 9.94 -20.53 7.16
C LEU A 56 10.81 -20.02 8.32
N ARG A 57 10.60 -18.79 8.79
CA ARG A 57 11.33 -18.20 9.92
C ARG A 57 10.61 -18.30 11.26
N GLY A 58 9.43 -18.93 11.31
CA GLY A 58 8.62 -19.09 12.52
C GLY A 58 7.86 -17.83 12.94
N HIS A 59 7.66 -16.87 12.04
CA HIS A 59 6.93 -15.62 12.28
C HIS A 59 5.46 -15.73 11.84
N GLY A 60 4.66 -16.49 12.58
CA GLY A 60 3.23 -16.69 12.28
C GLY A 60 2.43 -15.39 12.18
N GLU A 61 2.79 -14.37 12.97
CA GLU A 61 2.18 -13.03 12.92
C GLU A 61 2.35 -12.32 11.58
N TRP A 62 3.41 -12.62 10.81
CA TRP A 62 3.59 -12.05 9.47
C TRP A 62 2.46 -12.48 8.55
N VAL A 63 2.15 -13.78 8.57
CA VAL A 63 1.09 -14.37 7.76
C VAL A 63 -0.26 -13.82 8.19
N ARG A 64 -0.49 -13.64 9.49
CA ARG A 64 -1.77 -13.13 9.99
C ARG A 64 -1.98 -11.66 9.62
N LEU A 65 -0.96 -10.81 9.76
CA LEU A 65 -1.04 -9.42 9.32
C LEU A 65 -1.22 -9.32 7.80
N TRP A 66 -0.47 -10.13 7.03
CA TRP A 66 -0.62 -10.21 5.58
C TRP A 66 -2.05 -10.62 5.17
N LYS A 67 -2.62 -11.66 5.81
CA LYS A 67 -4.00 -12.10 5.56
C LYS A 67 -5.04 -11.01 5.82
N PHE A 68 -4.83 -10.19 6.85
CA PHE A 68 -5.72 -9.06 7.15
C PHE A 68 -5.60 -7.95 6.09
N LEU A 69 -4.37 -7.61 5.68
CA LEU A 69 -4.12 -6.53 4.73
C LEU A 69 -4.42 -6.90 3.27
N LEU A 70 -4.43 -8.19 2.92
CA LEU A 70 -4.69 -8.64 1.56
C LEU A 70 -6.05 -8.18 0.99
N PRO A 71 -7.21 -8.42 1.64
CA PRO A 71 -8.48 -7.92 1.13
C PRO A 71 -8.54 -6.39 1.06
N LEU A 72 -7.88 -5.68 1.98
CA LEU A 72 -7.75 -4.23 1.93
C LEU A 72 -7.00 -3.81 0.66
N SER A 73 -5.81 -4.35 0.44
CA SER A 73 -4.97 -4.03 -0.71
C SER A 73 -5.62 -4.35 -2.06
N ILE A 74 -6.45 -5.39 -2.13
CA ILE A 74 -7.21 -5.75 -3.32
C ILE A 74 -8.31 -4.70 -3.60
N ALA A 75 -8.90 -4.12 -2.55
CA ALA A 75 -9.99 -3.16 -2.66
C ALA A 75 -9.53 -1.71 -2.84
N LEU A 76 -8.32 -1.35 -2.41
CA LEU A 76 -7.80 0.02 -2.50
C LEU A 76 -7.80 0.61 -3.93
N PRO A 77 -7.47 -0.14 -5.01
CA PRO A 77 -7.57 0.36 -6.37
C PRO A 77 -8.97 0.82 -6.80
N CYS A 78 -10.03 0.43 -6.10
CA CYS A 78 -11.38 0.97 -6.34
C CYS A 78 -11.47 2.46 -5.97
N ALA A 79 -10.72 2.92 -4.97
CA ALA A 79 -10.63 4.34 -4.63
C ALA A 79 -9.89 5.11 -5.74
N ASP A 80 -8.79 4.56 -6.25
CA ASP A 80 -8.08 5.12 -7.40
C ASP A 80 -8.96 5.17 -8.64
N TRP A 81 -9.79 4.14 -8.85
CA TRP A 81 -10.73 4.09 -9.96
C TRP A 81 -11.77 5.21 -9.87
N MET A 82 -12.27 5.52 -8.67
CA MET A 82 -13.13 6.69 -8.44
C MET A 82 -12.41 8.01 -8.74
N LEU A 83 -11.13 8.14 -8.35
CA LEU A 83 -10.33 9.34 -8.65
C LEU A 83 -10.17 9.55 -10.16
N VAL A 84 -10.00 8.47 -10.93
CA VAL A 84 -9.90 8.53 -12.39
C VAL A 84 -11.27 8.86 -13.01
N GLU A 85 -12.31 8.05 -12.77
CA GLU A 85 -13.58 8.11 -13.51
C GLU A 85 -14.53 9.21 -13.05
N ARG A 86 -14.50 9.57 -11.77
CA ARG A 86 -15.49 10.48 -11.18
C ARG A 86 -14.92 11.83 -10.82
N MET A 87 -13.64 11.89 -10.46
CA MET A 87 -13.01 13.15 -10.05
C MET A 87 -12.08 13.71 -11.13
N GLY A 88 -11.56 12.86 -12.02
CA GLY A 88 -10.65 13.28 -13.07
C GLY A 88 -9.31 13.80 -12.55
N THR A 89 -8.92 13.47 -11.31
CA THR A 89 -7.72 14.03 -10.66
C THR A 89 -6.49 13.15 -10.77
N LEU A 90 -6.66 11.92 -11.27
CA LEU A 90 -5.63 10.90 -11.34
C LEU A 90 -5.64 10.27 -12.73
N THR A 91 -4.45 10.01 -13.27
CA THR A 91 -4.26 9.25 -14.50
C THR A 91 -3.20 8.18 -14.32
N PHE A 92 -3.40 7.04 -14.97
CA PHE A 92 -2.43 5.96 -15.03
C PHE A 92 -2.01 5.77 -16.48
N PRO A 93 -0.74 5.96 -16.84
CA PRO A 93 -0.23 5.62 -18.17
C PRO A 93 -0.49 4.15 -18.54
N ASP A 94 -0.54 3.85 -19.84
CA ASP A 94 -0.76 2.49 -20.28
C ASP A 94 0.54 1.68 -20.30
N HIS A 95 0.57 0.66 -19.45
CA HIS A 95 1.65 -0.31 -19.35
C HIS A 95 1.25 -1.68 -19.91
N GLY A 96 0.20 -1.78 -20.73
CA GLY A 96 -0.20 -3.03 -21.38
C GLY A 96 -0.76 -4.10 -20.43
N ILE A 97 -1.11 -3.71 -19.20
CA ILE A 97 -1.67 -4.59 -18.17
C ILE A 97 -3.18 -4.38 -18.10
N VAL A 98 -3.91 -5.46 -17.81
CA VAL A 98 -5.35 -5.43 -17.53
C VAL A 98 -5.67 -4.36 -16.49
N ARG A 99 -6.80 -3.65 -16.67
CA ARG A 99 -7.16 -2.49 -15.84
C ARG A 99 -8.52 -2.71 -15.21
N LEU A 100 -8.63 -2.43 -13.91
CA LEU A 100 -9.90 -2.31 -13.20
C LEU A 100 -10.72 -1.19 -13.86
N GLY A 101 -11.89 -1.55 -14.38
CA GLY A 101 -12.79 -0.61 -15.06
C GLY A 101 -12.17 0.08 -16.27
N GLY A 102 -11.11 -0.47 -16.88
CA GLY A 102 -10.34 0.20 -17.94
C GLY A 102 -9.38 1.30 -17.44
N ALA A 103 -9.39 1.63 -16.14
CA ALA A 103 -8.76 2.83 -15.59
C ALA A 103 -7.50 2.55 -14.76
N VAL A 104 -7.52 1.58 -13.85
CA VAL A 104 -6.42 1.35 -12.89
C VAL A 104 -5.71 0.03 -13.15
N PRO A 105 -4.40 -0.02 -13.38
CA PRO A 105 -3.69 -1.27 -13.61
C PRO A 105 -3.85 -2.27 -12.45
N VAL A 106 -4.19 -3.53 -12.74
CA VAL A 106 -4.49 -4.52 -11.69
C VAL A 106 -3.29 -4.89 -10.82
N TYR A 107 -2.05 -4.56 -11.22
CA TYR A 107 -0.89 -4.78 -10.36
C TYR A 107 -0.98 -3.98 -9.05
N PHE A 108 -1.74 -2.88 -8.99
CA PHE A 108 -1.98 -2.16 -7.72
C PHE A 108 -2.77 -3.00 -6.70
N MET A 109 -3.50 -4.04 -7.14
CA MET A 109 -4.16 -5.03 -6.29
C MET A 109 -3.13 -5.97 -5.66
N GLY A 110 -2.36 -5.46 -4.69
CA GLY A 110 -1.34 -6.22 -3.98
C GLY A 110 -0.07 -5.41 -3.69
N LEU A 111 0.21 -4.37 -4.48
CA LEU A 111 1.32 -3.44 -4.22
C LEU A 111 1.14 -2.69 -2.90
N TRP A 112 -0.09 -2.33 -2.50
CA TRP A 112 -0.34 -1.63 -1.24
C TRP A 112 0.17 -2.38 0.00
N ILE A 113 0.26 -3.72 -0.04
CA ILE A 113 0.81 -4.52 1.06
C ILE A 113 2.30 -4.21 1.25
N MET A 114 3.03 -3.94 0.17
CA MET A 114 4.44 -3.56 0.25
C MET A 114 4.64 -2.34 1.15
N LEU A 115 3.71 -1.38 1.17
CA LEU A 115 3.76 -0.26 2.11
C LEU A 115 3.10 -0.61 3.45
N LEU A 116 1.83 -1.01 3.42
CA LEU A 116 0.98 -1.13 4.62
C LEU A 116 1.51 -2.17 5.61
N TRP A 117 2.01 -3.30 5.13
CA TRP A 117 2.54 -4.34 6.00
C TRP A 117 3.77 -3.83 6.75
N GLN A 118 4.70 -3.16 6.05
CA GLN A 118 5.92 -2.62 6.65
C GLN A 118 5.61 -1.58 7.72
N VAL A 119 4.81 -0.57 7.39
CA VAL A 119 4.52 0.52 8.34
C VAL A 119 3.74 0.02 9.55
N CYS A 120 2.79 -0.91 9.38
CA CYS A 120 2.08 -1.52 10.49
C CYS A 120 3.02 -2.38 11.36
N TRP A 121 3.83 -3.23 10.74
CA TRP A 121 4.74 -4.13 11.46
C TRP A 121 5.78 -3.36 12.28
N LEU A 122 6.41 -2.35 11.68
CA LEU A 122 7.41 -1.51 12.34
C LEU A 122 6.79 -0.66 13.45
N ALA A 123 5.57 -0.13 13.25
CA ALA A 123 4.87 0.60 14.30
C ALA A 123 4.61 -0.25 15.54
N LEU A 124 4.22 -1.52 15.38
CA LEU A 124 4.01 -2.48 16.47
C LEU A 124 5.29 -2.80 17.27
N ALA A 125 6.47 -2.46 16.75
CA ALA A 125 7.75 -2.61 17.44
C ALA A 125 8.06 -1.47 18.42
N THR A 126 7.22 -0.43 18.45
CA THR A 126 7.47 0.80 19.21
C THR A 126 6.53 0.97 20.40
N SER A 127 6.86 1.88 21.31
CA SER A 127 6.00 2.26 22.44
C SER A 127 4.85 3.18 22.02
N LYS A 128 4.96 3.86 20.88
CA LYS A 128 3.99 4.83 20.34
C LYS A 128 3.60 4.46 18.91
N PRO A 129 2.88 3.35 18.70
CA PRO A 129 2.63 2.80 17.37
C PRO A 129 1.86 3.75 16.44
N TYR A 130 0.90 4.55 16.95
CA TYR A 130 0.09 5.42 16.10
C TYR A 130 0.85 6.63 15.55
N PRO A 131 1.61 7.41 16.36
CA PRO A 131 2.51 8.42 15.80
C PRO A 131 3.54 7.82 14.84
N VAL A 132 4.05 6.62 15.12
CA VAL A 132 5.04 5.97 14.27
C VAL A 132 4.44 5.52 12.94
N VAL A 133 3.28 4.87 12.92
CA VAL A 133 2.65 4.45 11.65
C VAL A 133 2.29 5.66 10.80
N ALA A 134 1.81 6.75 11.41
CA ALA A 134 1.50 8.00 10.70
C ALA A 134 2.75 8.61 10.05
N ALA A 135 3.86 8.70 10.79
CA ALA A 135 5.12 9.22 10.27
C ALA A 135 5.70 8.32 9.16
N LEU A 136 5.69 6.99 9.38
CA LEU A 136 6.19 6.02 8.41
C LEU A 136 5.33 5.99 7.14
N SER A 137 4.01 6.12 7.24
CA SER A 137 3.13 6.14 6.07
C SER A 137 3.29 7.42 5.25
N LEU A 138 3.37 8.59 5.90
CA LEU A 138 3.64 9.85 5.21
C LEU A 138 4.99 9.82 4.51
N GLY A 139 6.05 9.42 5.22
CA GLY A 139 7.38 9.29 4.63
C GLY A 139 7.43 8.25 3.50
N GLY A 140 6.78 7.10 3.70
CA GLY A 140 6.71 6.03 2.71
C GLY A 140 5.97 6.46 1.44
N PHE A 141 4.84 7.15 1.57
CA PHE A 141 4.11 7.70 0.43
C PHE A 141 4.96 8.72 -0.34
N LEU A 142 5.57 9.70 0.35
CA LEU A 142 6.42 10.71 -0.30
C LEU A 142 7.58 10.08 -1.07
N ILE A 143 8.18 9.02 -0.52
CA ILE A 143 9.25 8.26 -1.20
C ILE A 143 8.69 7.58 -2.47
N TRP A 144 7.53 6.92 -2.37
CA TRP A 144 6.95 6.19 -3.50
C TRP A 144 6.44 7.12 -4.59
N GLU A 145 5.83 8.23 -4.22
CA GLU A 145 5.47 9.31 -5.13
C GLU A 145 6.68 9.81 -5.92
N TRP A 146 7.82 10.01 -5.25
CA TRP A 146 9.03 10.43 -5.94
C TRP A 146 9.58 9.33 -6.85
N ALA A 147 9.59 8.09 -6.37
CA ALA A 147 10.08 6.94 -7.12
C ALA A 147 9.19 6.57 -8.33
N ALA A 148 7.88 6.83 -8.26
CA ALA A 148 6.90 6.51 -9.28
C ALA A 148 7.07 7.30 -10.59
N ARG A 149 7.63 8.50 -10.49
CA ARG A 149 7.79 9.44 -11.63
C ARG A 149 8.69 8.94 -12.75
N PRO A 150 9.95 8.53 -12.51
CA PRO A 150 10.79 7.99 -13.58
C PRO A 150 10.18 6.75 -14.24
N MET A 151 9.34 6.02 -13.51
CA MET A 151 8.60 4.86 -13.99
C MET A 151 7.25 5.21 -14.65
N ASN A 152 6.84 6.48 -14.65
CA ASN A 152 5.59 6.93 -15.23
C ASN A 152 4.36 6.18 -14.68
N LEU A 153 4.34 5.87 -13.37
CA LEU A 153 3.31 4.97 -12.81
C LEU A 153 1.92 5.59 -12.72
N TRP A 154 1.84 6.85 -12.30
CA TRP A 154 0.62 7.64 -12.23
C TRP A 154 0.97 9.13 -12.24
N HIS A 155 -0.02 9.96 -12.57
CA HIS A 155 0.09 11.42 -12.50
C HIS A 155 -1.16 12.03 -11.92
N ALA A 156 -0.95 13.02 -11.05
CA ALA A 156 -2.00 13.92 -10.62
C ALA A 156 -2.27 14.96 -11.72
N GLN A 157 -3.53 15.36 -11.87
CA GLN A 157 -3.95 16.41 -12.79
C GLN A 157 -5.07 17.24 -12.16
N GLU A 158 -5.19 18.51 -12.57
CA GLU A 158 -6.27 19.40 -12.13
C GLU A 158 -6.44 19.53 -10.60
N VAL A 159 -5.33 19.43 -9.85
CA VAL A 159 -5.29 19.56 -8.39
C VAL A 159 -4.07 20.33 -7.91
N LEU A 160 -4.11 20.80 -6.66
CA LEU A 160 -2.97 21.41 -6.01
C LEU A 160 -1.79 20.44 -5.90
N GLN A 161 -0.69 20.82 -6.54
CA GLN A 161 0.53 20.03 -6.59
C GLN A 161 1.76 20.79 -6.10
N VAL A 162 2.65 20.10 -5.41
CA VAL A 162 4.00 20.60 -5.08
C VAL A 162 5.02 19.73 -5.79
N GLN A 163 5.85 20.32 -6.65
CA GLN A 163 6.81 19.58 -7.48
C GLN A 163 6.18 18.43 -8.31
N GLY A 164 4.88 18.42 -8.59
CA GLY A 164 4.16 17.31 -9.26
C GLY A 164 3.53 16.28 -8.31
N PHE A 165 3.52 16.53 -7.00
CA PHE A 165 2.89 15.67 -5.97
C PHE A 165 1.51 16.22 -5.63
N ALA A 166 0.45 15.44 -5.76
CA ALA A 166 -0.85 15.83 -5.24
C ALA A 166 -0.81 15.93 -3.71
N LEU A 167 -1.37 17.01 -3.16
CA LEU A 167 -1.40 17.18 -1.70
C LEU A 167 -2.60 16.49 -1.05
N TYR A 168 -3.73 16.39 -1.75
CA TYR A 168 -4.96 15.85 -1.20
C TYR A 168 -4.88 14.38 -0.71
N PRO A 169 -4.02 13.48 -1.25
CA PRO A 169 -3.91 12.11 -0.74
C PRO A 169 -3.14 11.98 0.58
N LEU A 170 -2.34 12.97 0.98
CA LEU A 170 -1.44 12.86 2.15
C LEU A 170 -2.16 12.50 3.45
N ILE A 171 -3.24 13.23 3.76
CA ILE A 171 -4.04 12.97 4.96
C ILE A 171 -4.79 11.63 4.84
N PRO A 172 -5.54 11.35 3.76
CA PRO A 172 -6.19 10.06 3.54
C PRO A 172 -5.26 8.85 3.68
N GLU A 173 -4.04 8.92 3.17
CA GLU A 173 -3.09 7.81 3.24
C GLU A 173 -2.52 7.59 4.64
N MET A 174 -2.24 8.67 5.36
CA MET A 174 -1.90 8.59 6.78
C MET A 174 -3.04 7.92 7.56
N LEU A 175 -4.29 8.35 7.31
CA LEU A 175 -5.48 7.79 7.97
C LEU A 175 -5.72 6.33 7.57
N LEU A 176 -5.43 5.95 6.32
CA LEU A 176 -5.49 4.56 5.86
C LEU A 176 -4.52 3.67 6.65
N ALA A 177 -3.26 4.08 6.79
CA ALA A 177 -2.27 3.30 7.53
C ALA A 177 -2.58 3.24 9.04
N MET A 178 -3.03 4.35 9.63
CA MET A 178 -3.49 4.38 11.02
C MET A 178 -4.73 3.49 11.22
N GLY A 179 -5.70 3.57 10.30
CA GLY A 179 -6.92 2.76 10.31
C GLY A 179 -6.62 1.28 10.15
N ALA A 180 -5.68 0.92 9.29
CA ALA A 180 -5.23 -0.46 9.10
C ALA A 180 -4.62 -1.01 10.39
N LEU A 181 -3.75 -0.24 11.05
CA LEU A 181 -3.16 -0.62 12.33
C LEU A 181 -4.20 -0.72 13.46
N TRP A 182 -5.15 0.22 13.51
CA TRP A 182 -6.21 0.23 14.50
C TRP A 182 -7.12 -1.00 14.35
N LEU A 183 -7.62 -1.25 13.14
CA LEU A 183 -8.45 -2.41 12.84
C LEU A 183 -7.69 -3.71 13.06
N TRP A 184 -6.40 -3.78 12.72
CA TRP A 184 -5.57 -4.96 13.00
C TRP A 184 -5.51 -5.27 14.51
N ASN A 185 -5.38 -4.25 15.36
CA ASN A 185 -5.34 -4.44 16.81
C ASN A 185 -6.69 -4.95 17.38
N ILE A 186 -7.81 -4.64 16.74
CA ILE A 186 -9.15 -5.05 17.17
C ILE A 186 -9.54 -6.41 16.57
N LEU A 187 -9.26 -6.59 15.28
CA LEU A 187 -9.77 -7.69 14.45
C LEU A 187 -8.75 -8.79 14.19
N GLY A 188 -7.46 -8.59 14.49
CA GLY A 188 -6.42 -9.55 14.10
C GLY A 188 -6.58 -10.95 14.70
N ASN A 189 -7.24 -11.07 15.86
CA ASN A 189 -7.60 -12.34 16.52
C ASN A 189 -9.05 -12.79 16.26
N LYS A 190 -9.80 -12.05 15.44
CA LYS A 190 -11.20 -12.32 15.13
C LYS A 190 -11.33 -13.22 13.89
N SER A 191 -12.56 -13.65 13.59
CA SER A 191 -12.83 -14.53 12.44
C SER A 191 -12.39 -13.88 11.11
N THR A 192 -12.07 -14.72 10.12
CA THR A 192 -11.70 -14.25 8.77
C THR A 192 -12.77 -13.37 8.16
N PHE A 193 -14.05 -13.69 8.38
CA PHE A 193 -15.17 -12.86 7.91
C PHE A 193 -15.11 -11.45 8.51
N GLN A 194 -14.91 -11.32 9.82
CA GLN A 194 -14.78 -10.01 10.47
C GLN A 194 -13.57 -9.22 9.96
N GLN A 195 -12.44 -9.90 9.72
CA GLN A 195 -11.24 -9.27 9.17
C GLN A 195 -11.48 -8.73 7.74
N ILE A 196 -12.11 -9.53 6.88
CA ILE A 196 -12.46 -9.11 5.51
C ILE A 196 -13.43 -7.92 5.56
N THR A 197 -14.49 -8.01 6.36
CA THR A 197 -15.47 -6.91 6.48
C THR A 197 -14.80 -5.62 6.98
N GLY A 198 -13.93 -5.71 7.98
CA GLY A 198 -13.18 -4.55 8.46
C GLY A 198 -12.24 -3.95 7.40
N ALA A 199 -11.52 -4.80 6.67
CA ALA A 199 -10.64 -4.38 5.58
C ALA A 199 -11.41 -3.67 4.45
N LEU A 200 -12.56 -4.21 4.03
CA LEU A 200 -13.39 -3.59 3.01
C LEU A 200 -14.03 -2.27 3.50
N ALA A 201 -14.47 -2.21 4.77
CA ALA A 201 -14.97 -0.98 5.36
C ALA A 201 -13.90 0.13 5.39
N LEU A 202 -12.64 -0.23 5.65
CA LEU A 202 -11.52 0.72 5.61
C LEU A 202 -11.23 1.22 4.20
N ALA A 203 -11.35 0.37 3.17
CA ALA A 203 -11.21 0.81 1.78
C ALA A 203 -12.29 1.84 1.40
N VAL A 204 -13.54 1.64 1.84
CA VAL A 204 -14.63 2.62 1.65
C VAL A 204 -14.37 3.90 2.42
N PHE A 205 -13.91 3.80 3.68
CA PHE A 205 -13.49 4.96 4.47
C PHE A 205 -12.39 5.75 3.76
N TYR A 206 -11.37 5.07 3.21
CA TYR A 206 -10.28 5.69 2.47
C TYR A 206 -10.77 6.45 1.23
N ALA A 207 -11.66 5.85 0.43
CA ALA A 207 -12.28 6.54 -0.71
C ALA A 207 -13.05 7.81 -0.27
N GLY A 208 -13.81 7.72 0.83
CA GLY A 208 -14.48 8.89 1.42
C GLY A 208 -13.50 9.96 1.91
N ALA A 209 -12.40 9.56 2.56
CA ALA A 209 -11.35 10.46 3.02
C ALA A 209 -10.67 11.17 1.85
N LEU A 210 -10.34 10.46 0.76
CA LEU A 210 -9.82 11.05 -0.48
C LEU A 210 -10.79 12.10 -1.04
N SER A 211 -12.08 11.76 -1.11
CA SER A 211 -13.14 12.66 -1.60
C SER A 211 -13.22 13.96 -0.78
N LEU A 212 -13.23 13.84 0.55
CA LEU A 212 -13.31 14.99 1.45
C LEU A 212 -12.03 15.84 1.39
N SER A 213 -10.87 15.19 1.37
CA SER A 213 -9.58 15.89 1.28
C SER A 213 -9.46 16.67 -0.03
N LEU A 214 -9.96 16.10 -1.14
CA LEU A 214 -10.03 16.81 -2.41
C LEU A 214 -10.93 18.07 -2.33
N LEU A 215 -12.05 18.01 -1.61
CA LEU A 215 -12.90 19.20 -1.42
C LEU A 215 -12.23 20.29 -0.55
N TRP A 216 -11.36 19.91 0.38
CA TRP A 216 -10.74 20.85 1.31
C TRP A 216 -9.46 21.48 0.76
N ILE A 217 -8.64 20.71 0.05
CA ILE A 217 -7.28 21.08 -0.35
C ILE A 217 -6.91 20.61 -1.77
N GLY A 218 -7.89 20.17 -2.56
CA GLY A 218 -7.75 19.80 -3.97
C GLY A 218 -7.48 20.97 -4.88
#